data_AF-A0A9J7J235-F1
#
_entry.id   AF-A0A9J7J235-F1
#
_cell.length_a   1.000
_cell.length_b   1.000
_cell.length_c   1.000
_cell.angle_alpha   90.00
_cell.angle_beta   90.00
_cell.angle_gamma   90.00
#
_symmetry.space_group_name_H-M   'P 1'
#
loop_
_entity.id
_entity.type
_entity.pdbx_description
1 polymer ?
#
loop_
_entity_poly.entity_id
_entity_poly.type
_entity_poly.pdbx_seq_one_letter_code
_entity_poly.pdbx_strand_id
1 'polypeptide(L)'
;MELNFSFLTGLGCGICIGISLLALKRYFGAAAEATKAVTKFASDSEYKLVLVVRTDLNMSKGKIAAQCSHAAVGAFAKAQKKDPEGLKLWQYTGQAKVALKTDSLDEVKQICDNAKKMGLITSLIRDAGRTQIAPNSITVLGVGPAPKDIIDKVTGHLKLL
;
A
#
# COMPACT_ATOMS: atom_id res chain seq x y z
N MET A 1 -1.11 -18.17 -58.61
CA MET A 1 -1.89 -17.73 -57.44
C MET A 1 -1.68 -16.22 -57.36
N GLU A 2 -2.59 -15.43 -57.94
CA GLU A 2 -2.41 -13.98 -57.99
C GLU A 2 -2.85 -13.35 -56.66
N LEU A 3 -1.89 -12.79 -55.93
CA LEU A 3 -2.18 -12.05 -54.71
C LEU A 3 -2.89 -10.74 -55.09
N ASN A 4 -4.14 -10.59 -54.66
CA ASN A 4 -4.97 -9.45 -55.01
C ASN A 4 -4.42 -8.15 -54.35
N PHE A 5 -4.12 -7.11 -55.13
CA PHE A 5 -3.52 -5.86 -54.64
C PHE A 5 -4.38 -5.19 -53.53
N SER A 6 -5.70 -5.33 -53.63
CA SER A 6 -6.67 -4.87 -52.62
C SER A 6 -6.53 -5.59 -51.27
N PHE A 7 -6.10 -6.86 -51.29
CA PHE A 7 -5.84 -7.62 -50.05
C PHE A 7 -4.55 -7.14 -49.38
N LEU A 8 -3.49 -6.88 -50.16
CA LEU A 8 -2.21 -6.41 -49.65
C LEU A 8 -2.30 -5.01 -49.02
N THR A 9 -3.07 -4.12 -49.65
CA THR A 9 -3.35 -2.76 -49.14
C THR A 9 -4.22 -2.80 -47.89
N GLY A 10 -5.26 -3.64 -47.85
CA GLY A 10 -6.09 -3.85 -46.66
C GLY A 10 -5.30 -4.39 -45.46
N LEU A 11 -4.41 -5.36 -45.69
CA LEU A 11 -3.53 -5.92 -44.65
C LEU A 11 -2.54 -4.87 -44.11
N GLY A 12 -1.94 -4.06 -45.00
CA GLY A 12 -1.04 -2.98 -44.61
C GLY A 12 -1.72 -1.93 -43.73
N CYS A 13 -2.91 -1.46 -44.12
CA CYS A 13 -3.69 -0.50 -43.33
C CYS A 13 -4.08 -1.08 -41.96
N GLY A 14 -4.50 -2.35 -41.90
CA GLY A 14 -4.84 -3.02 -40.64
C GLY A 14 -3.67 -3.11 -39.67
N ILE A 15 -2.48 -3.46 -40.15
CA ILE A 15 -1.25 -3.52 -39.34
C ILE A 15 -0.87 -2.12 -38.84
N CYS A 16 -0.90 -1.09 -39.70
CA CYS A 16 -0.59 0.28 -39.32
C CYS A 16 -1.52 0.83 -38.25
N ILE A 17 -2.84 0.59 -38.37
CA ILE A 17 -3.83 1.01 -37.37
C ILE A 17 -3.62 0.26 -36.05
N GLY A 18 -3.39 -1.05 -36.11
CA GLY A 18 -3.14 -1.87 -34.91
C GLY A 18 -1.90 -1.43 -34.13
N ILE A 19 -0.78 -1.17 -34.80
CA ILE A 19 0.46 -0.67 -34.18
C ILE A 19 0.24 0.73 -33.60
N SER A 20 -0.46 1.60 -34.33
CA SER A 20 -0.75 2.98 -33.89
C SER A 20 -1.62 3.00 -32.63
N LEU A 21 -2.68 2.18 -32.58
CA LEU A 21 -3.54 2.05 -31.40
C LEU A 21 -2.79 1.47 -30.20
N LEU A 22 -1.90 0.49 -30.41
CA LEU A 22 -1.08 -0.08 -29.35
C LEU A 22 -0.08 0.94 -28.80
N ALA A 23 0.59 1.70 -29.67
CA ALA A 23 1.51 2.76 -29.29
C ALA A 23 0.78 3.87 -28.52
N LEU A 24 -0.41 4.28 -28.99
CA LEU A 24 -1.24 5.27 -28.34
C LEU A 24 -1.67 4.81 -26.93
N LYS A 25 -2.12 3.55 -26.79
CA LYS A 25 -2.47 2.95 -25.49
C LYS A 25 -1.29 2.93 -24.53
N ARG A 26 -0.08 2.61 -25.02
CA ARG A 26 1.16 2.63 -24.21
C ARG A 26 1.53 4.05 -23.80
N TYR A 27 1.41 5.02 -24.70
CA TYR A 27 1.70 6.43 -24.43
C TYR A 27 0.77 6.99 -23.35
N PHE A 28 -0.54 6.78 -23.46
CA PHE A 28 -1.50 7.21 -22.43
C PHE A 28 -1.26 6.51 -21.08
N GLY A 29 -0.93 5.23 -21.09
CA GLY A 29 -0.56 4.50 -19.87
C GLY A 29 0.68 5.09 -19.19
N ALA A 30 1.73 5.37 -19.96
CA ALA A 30 2.95 5.99 -19.45
C ALA A 30 2.71 7.42 -18.92
N ALA A 31 1.90 8.22 -19.63
CA ALA A 31 1.56 9.58 -19.22
C ALA A 31 0.75 9.60 -17.91
N ALA A 32 -0.20 8.67 -17.74
CA ALA A 32 -0.95 8.54 -16.50
C ALA A 32 -0.05 8.16 -15.31
N GLU A 33 0.88 7.22 -15.51
CA GLU A 33 1.82 6.80 -14.47
C GLU A 33 2.81 7.92 -14.11
N ALA A 34 3.31 8.66 -15.11
CA ALA A 34 4.17 9.82 -14.91
C ALA A 34 3.45 10.94 -14.15
N THR A 35 2.20 11.24 -14.52
CA THR A 35 1.37 12.24 -13.82
C THR A 35 1.19 11.87 -12.36
N LYS A 36 0.90 10.60 -12.07
CA LYS A 36 0.75 10.05 -10.72
C LYS A 36 2.05 10.12 -9.91
N ALA A 37 3.19 9.85 -10.54
CA ALA A 37 4.50 9.98 -9.90
C ALA A 37 4.79 11.47 -9.58
N VAL A 38 4.55 12.38 -10.52
CA VAL A 38 4.76 13.83 -10.31
C VAL A 38 3.86 14.36 -9.20
N THR A 39 2.57 13.99 -9.17
CA THR A 39 1.68 14.42 -8.06
C THR A 39 2.14 13.88 -6.71
N LYS A 40 2.65 12.64 -6.68
CA LYS A 40 3.22 12.03 -5.47
C LYS A 40 4.49 12.73 -4.98
N PHE A 41 5.35 13.18 -5.89
CA PHE A 41 6.58 13.91 -5.56
C PHE A 41 6.34 15.40 -5.25
N ALA A 42 5.33 16.02 -5.87
CA ALA A 42 4.98 17.42 -5.67
C ALA A 42 4.17 17.65 -4.38
N SER A 43 3.62 16.60 -3.78
CA SER A 43 2.96 16.74 -2.49
C SER A 43 4.02 16.88 -1.40
N ASP A 44 4.06 18.04 -0.74
CA ASP A 44 4.76 18.29 0.54
C ASP A 44 4.13 17.50 1.71
N SER A 45 3.44 16.40 1.37
CA SER A 45 2.66 15.60 2.29
C SER A 45 3.60 14.78 3.14
N GLU A 46 3.55 15.02 4.44
CA GLU A 46 4.22 14.20 5.44
C GLU A 46 3.91 12.71 5.23
N TYR A 47 4.94 11.87 5.15
CA TYR A 47 4.77 10.42 5.05
C TYR A 47 4.81 9.80 6.45
N LYS A 48 3.96 8.81 6.70
CA LYS A 48 3.98 8.06 7.95
C LYS A 48 3.64 6.59 7.76
N LEU A 49 3.98 5.80 8.78
CA LEU A 49 3.50 4.44 8.99
C LEU A 49 2.65 4.45 10.27
N VAL A 50 1.41 3.98 10.19
CA VAL A 50 0.55 3.82 11.37
C VAL A 50 0.58 2.38 11.85
N LEU A 51 0.66 2.19 13.17
CA LEU A 51 0.65 0.90 13.85
C LEU A 51 -0.60 0.85 14.73
N VAL A 52 -1.64 0.16 14.27
CA VAL A 52 -2.90 -0.01 15.00
C VAL A 52 -2.78 -1.22 15.92
N VAL A 53 -2.75 -0.97 17.22
CA VAL A 53 -2.54 -1.98 18.27
C VAL A 53 -3.86 -2.36 18.92
N ARG A 54 -4.11 -3.66 19.06
CA ARG A 54 -5.23 -4.18 19.84
C ARG A 54 -4.97 -4.11 21.34
N THR A 55 -5.71 -3.26 22.04
CA THR A 55 -5.58 -3.08 23.49
C THR A 55 -6.43 -4.06 24.31
N ASP A 56 -7.47 -4.64 23.73
CA ASP A 56 -8.32 -5.67 24.36
C ASP A 56 -7.56 -6.97 24.68
N LEU A 57 -6.38 -7.12 24.10
CA LEU A 57 -5.46 -8.24 24.31
C LEU A 57 -4.58 -8.11 25.57
N ASN A 58 -4.64 -6.97 26.28
CA ASN A 58 -3.86 -6.69 27.49
C ASN A 58 -2.37 -7.03 27.36
N MET A 59 -1.78 -6.76 26.20
CA MET A 59 -0.36 -7.04 25.94
C MET A 59 0.53 -6.19 26.85
N SER A 60 1.59 -6.79 27.40
CA SER A 60 2.64 -6.04 28.10
C SER A 60 3.33 -5.05 27.16
N LYS A 61 3.89 -3.97 27.71
CA LYS A 61 4.59 -2.93 26.92
C LYS A 61 5.68 -3.51 26.01
N GLY A 62 6.46 -4.47 26.51
CA GLY A 62 7.49 -5.14 25.72
C GLY A 62 6.92 -5.97 24.56
N LYS A 63 5.78 -6.65 24.78
CA LYS A 63 5.10 -7.40 23.73
C LYS A 63 4.51 -6.46 22.68
N ILE A 64 3.88 -5.36 23.08
CA ILE A 64 3.40 -4.32 22.15
C ILE A 64 4.54 -3.83 21.26
N ALA A 65 5.69 -3.48 21.83
CA ALA A 65 6.86 -3.01 21.09
C ALA A 65 7.38 -4.05 20.08
N ALA A 66 7.43 -5.34 20.47
CA ALA A 66 7.83 -6.42 19.57
C ALA A 66 6.84 -6.59 18.41
N GLN A 67 5.53 -6.60 18.68
CA GLN A 67 4.49 -6.75 17.65
C GLN A 67 4.46 -5.54 16.70
N CYS A 68 4.64 -4.33 17.22
CA CYS A 68 4.81 -3.10 16.44
C CYS A 68 6.04 -3.18 15.52
N SER A 69 7.16 -3.69 16.04
CA SER A 69 8.38 -3.90 15.24
C SER A 69 8.15 -4.90 14.11
N HIS A 70 7.47 -6.01 14.36
CA HIS A 70 7.09 -6.97 13.32
C HIS A 70 6.19 -6.35 12.25
N ALA A 71 5.19 -5.57 12.66
CA ALA A 71 4.30 -4.86 11.74
C ALA A 71 5.09 -3.89 10.84
N ALA A 72 5.99 -3.11 11.44
CA ALA A 72 6.81 -2.14 10.73
C ALA A 72 7.78 -2.78 9.74
N VAL A 73 8.51 -3.84 10.14
CA VAL A 73 9.41 -4.57 9.24
C VAL A 73 8.63 -5.23 8.10
N GLY A 74 7.47 -5.81 8.40
CA GLY A 74 6.61 -6.40 7.38
C GLY A 74 6.05 -5.36 6.39
N ALA A 75 5.71 -4.16 6.87
CA ALA A 75 5.29 -3.05 6.01
C ALA A 75 6.45 -2.56 5.14
N PHE A 76 7.64 -2.37 5.72
CA PHE A 76 8.86 -2.00 5.00
C PHE A 76 9.19 -2.98 3.86
N ALA A 77 9.24 -4.28 4.15
CA ALA A 77 9.56 -5.30 3.16
C ALA A 77 8.55 -5.36 2.01
N LYS A 78 7.26 -5.09 2.28
CA LYS A 78 6.23 -4.98 1.25
C LYS A 78 6.37 -3.69 0.45
N ALA A 79 6.67 -2.57 1.11
CA ALA A 79 6.89 -1.27 0.48
C ALA A 79 8.07 -1.31 -0.49
N GLN A 80 9.17 -1.96 -0.10
CA GLN A 80 10.34 -2.10 -0.97
C GLN A 80 10.02 -2.76 -2.32
N LYS A 81 9.03 -3.65 -2.36
CA LYS A 81 8.59 -4.35 -3.58
C LYS A 81 7.47 -3.62 -4.33
N LYS A 82 6.54 -3.00 -3.62
CA LYS A 82 5.31 -2.46 -4.19
C LYS A 82 5.33 -0.95 -4.41
N ASP A 83 6.10 -0.23 -3.60
CA ASP A 83 6.20 1.23 -3.63
C ASP A 83 7.59 1.72 -3.14
N PRO A 84 8.66 1.43 -3.91
CA PRO A 84 10.02 1.83 -3.52
C PRO A 84 10.20 3.35 -3.42
N GLU A 85 9.51 4.13 -4.26
CA GLU A 85 9.59 5.60 -4.21
C GLU A 85 8.88 6.17 -2.97
N GLY A 86 7.69 5.67 -2.62
CA GLY A 86 7.01 6.06 -1.40
C GLY A 86 7.79 5.66 -0.14
N LEU A 87 8.45 4.49 -0.18
CA LEU A 87 9.35 4.07 0.89
C LEU A 87 10.53 5.04 1.04
N LYS A 88 11.16 5.44 -0.07
CA LYS A 88 12.29 6.39 -0.08
C LYS A 88 11.89 7.75 0.50
N LEU A 89 10.73 8.28 0.11
CA LEU A 89 10.19 9.54 0.65
C LEU A 89 9.94 9.44 2.15
N TRP A 90 9.34 8.35 2.62
CA TRP A 90 9.16 8.12 4.05
C TRP A 90 10.51 8.04 4.79
N GLN A 91 11.53 7.39 4.22
CA GLN A 91 12.86 7.33 4.83
C GLN A 91 13.53 8.70 4.92
N TYR A 92 13.43 9.53 3.88
CA TYR A 92 13.98 10.89 3.89
C TYR A 92 13.24 11.84 4.82
N THR A 93 11.97 11.60 5.09
CA THR A 93 11.14 12.39 6.02
C THR A 93 11.18 11.84 7.45
N GLY A 94 12.25 11.13 7.82
CA GLY A 94 12.47 10.69 9.21
C GLY A 94 11.70 9.44 9.60
N GLN A 95 11.12 8.72 8.63
CA GLN A 95 10.48 7.41 8.79
C GLN A 95 9.47 7.35 9.94
N ALA A 96 8.61 8.39 10.02
CA ALA A 96 7.65 8.59 11.10
C ALA A 96 6.75 7.36 11.31
N LYS A 97 6.60 6.95 12.57
CA LYS A 97 5.74 5.84 13.00
C LYS A 97 4.81 6.32 14.09
N VAL A 98 3.50 6.10 13.91
CA VAL A 98 2.48 6.53 14.87
C VAL A 98 1.76 5.30 15.40
N ALA A 99 1.81 5.08 16.71
CA ALA A 99 1.09 4.00 17.38
C ALA A 99 -0.32 4.47 17.78
N LEU A 100 -1.34 3.81 17.24
CA LEU A 100 -2.74 4.04 17.54
C LEU A 100 -3.33 2.80 18.21
N LYS A 101 -4.48 2.96 18.88
CA LYS A 101 -5.18 1.87 19.56
C LYS A 101 -6.61 1.68 19.12
N THR A 102 -7.04 0.43 19.21
CA THR A 102 -8.42 -0.03 19.17
C THR A 102 -8.57 -1.24 20.09
N ASP A 103 -9.75 -1.44 20.64
CA ASP A 103 -10.14 -2.63 21.40
C ASP A 103 -10.94 -3.64 20.54
N SER A 104 -11.04 -3.42 19.23
CA SER A 104 -11.88 -4.23 18.33
C SER A 104 -11.08 -4.94 17.23
N LEU A 105 -11.18 -6.25 17.18
CA LEU A 105 -10.65 -7.05 16.06
C LEU A 105 -11.33 -6.71 14.73
N ASP A 106 -12.63 -6.45 14.76
CA ASP A 106 -13.39 -6.19 13.54
C ASP A 106 -13.07 -4.82 12.96
N GLU A 107 -12.79 -3.82 13.81
CA GLU A 107 -12.26 -2.54 13.35
C GLU A 107 -10.89 -2.69 12.68
N VAL A 108 -9.97 -3.50 13.25
CA VAL A 108 -8.68 -3.79 12.62
C VAL A 108 -8.87 -4.42 11.23
N LYS A 109 -9.80 -5.37 11.08
CA LYS A 109 -10.09 -6.00 9.78
C LYS A 109 -10.67 -4.98 8.80
N GLN A 110 -11.61 -4.16 9.22
CA GLN A 110 -12.23 -3.13 8.40
C GLN A 110 -11.20 -2.11 7.90
N ILE A 111 -10.32 -1.62 8.78
CA ILE A 111 -9.22 -0.73 8.41
C ILE A 111 -8.29 -1.41 7.40
N CYS A 112 -7.92 -2.66 7.65
CA CYS A 112 -7.05 -3.44 6.75
C CYS A 112 -7.65 -3.56 5.35
N ASP A 113 -8.93 -3.87 5.25
CA ASP A 113 -9.61 -4.05 3.96
C ASP A 113 -9.83 -2.72 3.23
N ASN A 114 -10.20 -1.66 3.94
CA ASN A 114 -10.32 -0.32 3.36
C ASN A 114 -8.96 0.21 2.88
N ALA A 115 -7.90 0.01 3.65
CA ALA A 115 -6.54 0.38 3.27
C ALA A 115 -6.10 -0.38 2.00
N LYS A 116 -6.35 -1.70 1.92
CA LYS A 116 -6.06 -2.48 0.70
C LYS A 116 -6.84 -1.99 -0.51
N LYS A 117 -8.13 -1.66 -0.37
CA LYS A 117 -8.96 -1.09 -1.45
C LYS A 117 -8.41 0.23 -1.97
N MET A 118 -7.80 1.03 -1.10
CA MET A 118 -7.12 2.28 -1.46
C MET A 118 -5.69 2.07 -2.00
N GLY A 119 -5.23 0.82 -2.14
CA GLY A 119 -3.89 0.50 -2.61
C GLY A 119 -2.78 0.71 -1.58
N LEU A 120 -3.14 0.93 -0.30
CA LEU A 120 -2.16 1.09 0.77
C LEU A 120 -1.49 -0.24 1.14
N ILE A 121 -0.22 -0.14 1.50
CA ILE A 121 0.54 -1.26 2.06
C ILE A 121 0.00 -1.56 3.46
N THR A 122 -0.29 -2.84 3.73
CA THR A 122 -0.72 -3.32 5.04
C THR A 122 0.13 -4.48 5.53
N SER A 123 0.37 -4.53 6.84
CA SER A 123 1.14 -5.57 7.52
C SER A 123 0.40 -6.05 8.76
N LEU A 124 -0.35 -7.15 8.62
CA LEU A 124 -1.16 -7.71 9.69
C LEU A 124 -0.35 -8.77 10.45
N ILE A 125 -0.14 -8.55 11.75
CA ILE A 125 0.65 -9.43 12.61
C ILE A 125 -0.27 -10.34 13.42
N ARG A 126 0.17 -11.59 13.54
CA ARG A 126 -0.46 -12.62 14.37
C ARG A 126 0.55 -13.09 15.39
N ASP A 127 0.12 -13.24 16.64
CA ASP A 127 0.94 -13.89 17.64
C ASP A 127 0.94 -15.41 17.38
N ALA A 128 2.13 -16.00 17.26
CA ALA A 128 2.31 -17.44 17.07
C ALA A 128 1.96 -18.27 18.32
N GLY A 129 1.46 -17.63 19.40
CA GLY A 129 0.94 -18.32 20.58
C GLY A 129 2.03 -18.73 21.57
N ARG A 130 3.18 -18.04 21.61
CA ARG A 130 4.24 -18.30 22.60
C ARG A 130 3.99 -17.61 23.96
N THR A 131 2.82 -17.00 24.17
CA THR A 131 2.48 -16.19 25.36
C THR A 131 0.96 -16.17 25.64
N GLN A 132 0.55 -15.41 26.66
CA GLN A 132 -0.75 -15.26 27.34
C GLN A 132 -2.03 -14.98 26.49
N ILE A 133 -1.99 -15.06 25.16
CA ILE A 133 -3.13 -14.78 24.27
C ILE A 133 -3.48 -16.05 23.49
N ALA A 134 -4.76 -16.23 23.14
CA ALA A 134 -5.20 -17.29 22.25
C ALA A 134 -4.31 -17.36 20.98
N PRO A 135 -3.80 -18.55 20.62
CA PRO A 135 -2.92 -18.72 19.46
C PRO A 135 -3.51 -18.11 18.18
N ASN A 136 -2.66 -17.54 17.33
CA ASN A 136 -3.01 -16.92 16.04
C ASN A 136 -3.89 -15.66 16.12
N SER A 137 -4.02 -15.06 17.31
CA SER A 137 -4.68 -13.77 17.48
C SER A 137 -3.98 -12.67 16.70
N ILE A 138 -4.76 -11.88 15.96
CA ILE A 138 -4.28 -10.65 15.31
C ILE A 138 -3.96 -9.62 16.39
N THR A 139 -2.73 -9.11 16.40
CA THR A 139 -2.22 -8.21 17.46
C THR A 139 -2.09 -6.77 16.98
N VAL A 140 -1.39 -6.56 15.86
CA VAL A 140 -1.07 -5.23 15.32
C VAL A 140 -1.25 -5.22 13.82
N LEU A 141 -1.80 -4.12 13.30
CA LEU A 141 -1.86 -3.81 11.87
C LEU A 141 -0.96 -2.61 11.56
N GLY A 142 0.02 -2.79 10.69
CA GLY A 142 0.74 -1.69 10.04
C GLY A 142 -0.01 -1.20 8.81
N VAL A 143 -0.17 0.12 8.63
CA VAL A 143 -0.77 0.78 7.46
C VAL A 143 0.18 1.86 6.93
N GLY A 144 0.60 1.74 5.68
CA GLY A 144 1.64 2.56 5.06
C GLY A 144 2.98 1.80 4.91
N PRO A 145 4.10 2.52 4.67
CA PRO A 145 4.21 3.98 4.62
C PRO A 145 3.48 4.59 3.42
N ALA A 146 2.86 5.75 3.62
CA ALA A 146 2.14 6.51 2.59
C ALA A 146 1.92 7.97 3.07
N PRO A 147 1.45 8.88 2.20
CA PRO A 147 1.08 10.23 2.59
C PRO A 147 0.06 10.24 3.75
N LYS A 148 0.28 11.14 4.71
CA LYS A 148 -0.51 11.27 5.95
C LYS A 148 -2.00 11.42 5.68
N ASP A 149 -2.36 12.28 4.72
CA ASP A 149 -3.74 12.56 4.33
C ASP A 149 -4.47 11.33 3.79
N ILE A 150 -3.76 10.43 3.11
CA ILE A 150 -4.33 9.17 2.61
C ILE A 150 -4.48 8.15 3.76
N ILE A 151 -3.51 8.06 4.66
CA ILE A 151 -3.58 7.17 5.83
C ILE A 151 -4.69 7.60 6.81
N ASP A 152 -4.88 8.90 7.00
CA ASP A 152 -5.88 9.44 7.93
C ASP A 152 -7.31 9.15 7.49
N LYS A 153 -7.57 8.91 6.20
CA LYS A 153 -8.89 8.46 5.71
C LYS A 153 -9.35 7.13 6.30
N VAL A 154 -8.42 6.29 6.77
CA VAL A 154 -8.73 4.96 7.34
C VAL A 154 -8.34 4.82 8.82
N THR A 155 -7.53 5.74 9.37
CA THR A 155 -7.05 5.65 10.76
C THR A 155 -7.21 6.93 11.58
N GLY A 156 -7.66 8.04 10.99
CA GLY A 156 -7.69 9.35 11.64
C GLY A 156 -8.66 9.46 12.82
N HIS A 157 -9.62 8.55 12.92
CA HIS A 157 -10.56 8.47 14.06
C HIS A 157 -10.01 7.72 15.27
N LEU A 158 -8.90 6.99 15.11
CA LEU A 158 -8.28 6.23 16.19
C LEU A 158 -7.49 7.14 17.13
N LYS A 159 -7.42 6.73 18.40
CA LYS A 159 -6.66 7.44 19.45
C LYS A 159 -5.21 6.94 19.50
N LEU A 160 -4.29 7.79 19.97
CA LEU A 160 -2.92 7.39 20.29
C LEU A 160 -2.92 6.26 21.34
N LEU A 161 -2.00 5.30 21.18
CA LEU A 161 -1.85 4.13 22.05
C LEU A 161 -1.54 4.53 23.50
#